data_AF-A0A356MMQ4-F1
#
_entry.id   AF-A0A356MMQ4-F1
#
_cell.length_a   1.000
_cell.length_b   1.000
_cell.length_c   1.000
_cell.angle_alpha   90.00
_cell.angle_beta   90.00
_cell.angle_gamma   90.00
#
_symmetry.space_group_name_H-M   'P 1'
#
loop_
_entity.id
_entity.type
_entity.pdbx_description
1 polymer ?
#
loop_
_entity_poly.entity_id
_entity_poly.type
_entity_poly.pdbx_seq_one_letter_code
_entity_poly.pdbx_strand_id
1 'polypeptide(L)'
;GAIEQDADIVAFIYRAEYYGLTEHPDGIDTAGLGELILAKHRHGALGTVKLRFIQRLAKFANYDTFANPVFDRGEFQDGLRPNADFMNQPTVTVQSKMNEEPSNAPGGADESPF
;
A
#
# COMPACT_ATOMS: atom_id res chain seq x y z
N GLY A 1 -31.85 7.09 32.64
CA GLY A 1 -31.99 8.55 32.45
C GLY A 1 -32.71 8.82 31.14
N ALA A 2 -33.40 9.96 31.01
CA ALA A 2 -34.31 10.24 29.90
C ALA A 2 -33.68 10.12 28.48
N ILE A 3 -32.41 10.53 28.34
CA ILE A 3 -31.69 10.54 27.05
C ILE A 3 -31.56 9.17 26.39
N GLU A 4 -31.45 8.11 27.18
CA GLU A 4 -31.34 6.74 26.65
C GLU A 4 -32.71 6.25 26.17
N GLN A 5 -33.79 6.72 26.77
CA GLN A 5 -35.14 6.28 26.42
C GLN A 5 -35.54 6.79 25.04
N ASP A 6 -35.17 8.02 24.68
CA ASP A 6 -35.60 8.69 23.45
C ASP A 6 -34.76 8.35 22.21
N ALA A 7 -33.50 7.95 22.38
CA ALA A 7 -32.61 7.64 21.27
C ALA A 7 -33.03 6.38 20.47
N ASP A 8 -32.99 6.45 19.14
CA ASP A 8 -33.19 5.28 18.27
C ASP A 8 -31.95 4.39 18.20
N ILE A 9 -30.77 5.03 18.21
CA ILE A 9 -29.46 4.38 18.17
C ILE A 9 -28.60 4.97 19.28
N VAL A 10 -27.90 4.11 20.01
CA VAL A 10 -26.84 4.48 20.96
C VAL A 10 -25.61 3.72 20.56
N ALA A 11 -24.51 4.43 20.33
CA ALA A 11 -23.24 3.86 19.94
C ALA A 11 -22.10 4.38 20.82
N PHE A 12 -21.12 3.53 21.09
CA PHE A 12 -19.89 3.88 21.78
C PHE A 12 -18.69 3.74 20.85
N ILE A 13 -17.73 4.63 20.99
CA ILE A 13 -16.44 4.54 20.33
C ILE A 13 -15.44 4.02 21.35
N TYR A 14 -14.77 2.92 21.01
CA TYR A 14 -13.73 2.33 21.84
C TYR A 14 -12.42 2.23 21.07
N ARG A 15 -11.32 2.55 21.73
CA ARG A 15 -9.94 2.47 21.20
C ARG A 15 -9.07 1.79 22.25
N ALA A 16 -8.80 0.50 22.06
CA ALA A 16 -7.97 -0.28 22.99
C ALA A 16 -6.56 0.32 23.16
N GLU A 17 -5.96 0.79 22.06
CA GLU A 17 -4.65 1.47 22.05
C GLU A 17 -4.58 2.68 23.00
N TYR A 18 -5.68 3.45 23.13
CA TYR A 18 -5.72 4.62 24.02
C TYR A 18 -5.53 4.22 25.50
N TYR A 19 -5.89 2.99 25.85
CA TYR A 19 -5.74 2.44 27.20
C TYR A 19 -4.47 1.58 27.35
N GLY A 20 -3.59 1.55 26.35
CA GLY A 20 -2.36 0.76 26.37
C GLY A 20 -2.56 -0.75 26.19
N LEU A 21 -3.73 -1.17 25.71
CA LEU A 21 -3.99 -2.56 25.34
C LEU A 21 -3.50 -2.78 23.92
N THR A 22 -2.52 -3.68 23.72
CA THR A 22 -1.85 -3.90 22.42
C THR A 22 -2.43 -5.05 21.61
N GLU A 23 -3.26 -5.90 22.23
CA GLU A 23 -3.84 -7.07 21.59
C GLU A 23 -5.35 -7.07 21.77
N HIS A 24 -6.08 -7.19 20.67
CA HIS A 24 -7.52 -7.41 20.65
C HIS A 24 -7.80 -8.90 20.95
N PRO A 25 -8.91 -9.26 21.60
CA PRO A 25 -9.30 -10.67 21.85
C PRO A 25 -9.32 -11.57 20.61
N ASP A 26 -9.41 -10.99 19.41
CA ASP A 26 -9.38 -11.70 18.13
C ASP A 26 -7.95 -11.90 17.57
N GLY A 27 -6.91 -11.63 18.37
CA GLY A 27 -5.49 -11.74 17.97
C GLY A 27 -5.02 -10.64 17.01
N ILE A 28 -5.68 -9.48 17.03
CA ILE A 28 -5.39 -8.35 16.13
C ILE A 28 -4.61 -7.28 16.90
N ASP A 29 -3.60 -6.69 16.26
CA ASP A 29 -2.93 -5.47 16.76
C ASP A 29 -3.96 -4.34 16.93
N THR A 30 -3.95 -3.70 18.08
CA THR A 30 -4.87 -2.59 18.40
C THR A 30 -4.37 -1.25 17.88
N ALA A 31 -3.15 -1.16 17.34
CA ALA A 31 -2.60 0.06 16.77
C ALA A 31 -3.51 0.57 15.64
N GLY A 32 -4.09 1.76 15.85
CA GLY A 32 -5.04 2.33 14.90
C GLY A 32 -6.36 1.55 14.78
N LEU A 33 -6.66 0.60 15.67
CA LEU A 33 -7.96 -0.07 15.75
C LEU A 33 -8.95 0.80 16.52
N GLY A 34 -10.08 1.10 15.89
CA GLY A 34 -11.24 1.70 16.53
C GLY A 34 -12.43 0.75 16.44
N GLU A 35 -13.27 0.73 17.46
CA GLU A 35 -14.49 -0.05 17.49
C GLU A 35 -15.70 0.86 17.70
N LEU A 36 -16.72 0.68 16.86
CA LEU A 36 -18.02 1.31 16.99
C LEU A 36 -19.01 0.26 17.51
N ILE A 37 -19.37 0.39 18.78
CA ILE A 37 -20.23 -0.57 19.49
C ILE A 37 -21.66 -0.04 19.48
N LEU A 38 -22.55 -0.70 18.75
CA LEU A 38 -23.99 -0.39 18.74
C LEU A 38 -24.66 -1.01 19.96
N ALA A 39 -24.92 -0.19 20.98
CA ALA A 39 -25.55 -0.61 22.23
C ALA A 39 -27.08 -0.55 22.20
N LYS A 40 -27.66 0.31 21.37
CA LYS A 40 -29.10 0.38 21.11
C LYS A 40 -29.35 0.53 19.62
N HIS A 41 -30.32 -0.21 19.10
CA HIS A 41 -30.83 -0.06 17.74
C HIS A 41 -32.30 -0.51 17.74
N ARG A 42 -33.26 0.44 17.75
CA ARG A 42 -34.69 0.11 17.90
C ARG A 42 -35.28 -0.78 16.79
N HIS A 43 -34.66 -0.77 15.61
CA HIS A 43 -35.17 -1.45 14.41
C HIS A 43 -34.14 -2.37 13.74
N GLY A 44 -33.10 -2.80 14.47
CA GLY A 44 -32.11 -3.71 13.90
C GLY A 44 -31.19 -4.33 14.92
N ALA A 45 -30.20 -5.05 14.42
CA ALA A 45 -29.25 -5.78 15.27
C ALA A 45 -28.29 -4.82 15.98
N LEU A 46 -27.87 -5.26 17.16
CA LEU A 46 -26.69 -4.74 17.86
C LEU A 46 -25.44 -5.38 17.25
N GLY A 47 -24.28 -4.77 17.50
CA GLY A 47 -23.01 -5.32 17.05
C GLY A 47 -21.87 -4.33 17.19
N THR A 48 -20.66 -4.84 16.96
CA THR A 48 -19.45 -4.04 16.97
C THR A 48 -18.88 -3.98 15.56
N VAL A 49 -18.64 -2.77 15.06
CA VAL A 49 -18.02 -2.53 13.76
C VAL A 49 -16.57 -2.09 14.00
N LYS A 50 -15.62 -2.83 13.44
CA LYS A 50 -14.20 -2.44 13.45
C LYS A 50 -13.96 -1.35 12.41
N LEU A 51 -13.14 -0.38 12.77
CA LEU A 51 -12.77 0.78 11.98
C LEU A 51 -11.26 1.03 12.12
N ARG A 52 -10.65 1.69 11.13
CA ARG A 52 -9.28 2.21 11.24
C ARG A 52 -9.32 3.63 11.79
N PHE A 53 -8.58 3.92 12.85
CA PHE A 53 -8.42 5.26 13.41
C PHE A 53 -7.06 5.88 13.03
N ILE A 54 -7.11 7.00 12.32
CA ILE A 54 -5.94 7.76 11.88
C ILE A 54 -5.74 8.95 12.84
N GLN A 55 -4.88 8.78 13.84
CA GLN A 55 -4.70 9.74 14.95
C GLN A 55 -4.38 11.16 14.48
N ARG A 56 -3.46 11.31 13.51
CA ARG A 56 -3.05 12.62 12.98
C ARG A 56 -4.18 13.43 12.34
N LEU A 57 -5.26 12.77 11.92
CA LEU A 57 -6.42 13.41 11.30
C LEU A 57 -7.67 13.34 12.18
N ALA A 58 -7.60 12.67 13.34
CA ALA A 58 -8.76 12.26 14.14
C ALA A 58 -9.88 11.63 13.28
N LYS A 59 -9.50 10.80 12.30
CA LYS A 59 -10.40 10.26 11.26
C LYS A 59 -10.62 8.76 11.42
N PHE A 60 -11.87 8.33 11.27
CA PHE A 60 -12.22 6.93 11.08
C PHE A 60 -12.30 6.60 9.59
N ALA A 61 -11.69 5.49 9.20
CA ALA A 61 -11.75 4.92 7.86
C ALA A 61 -12.26 3.48 7.93
N ASN A 62 -12.64 2.94 6.78
CA ASN A 62 -13.03 1.54 6.67
C ASN A 62 -11.90 0.66 7.22
N TYR A 63 -12.28 -0.36 7.98
CA TYR A 63 -11.39 -1.42 8.40
C TYR A 63 -11.17 -2.37 7.23
N ASP A 64 -10.57 -1.84 6.16
CA ASP A 64 -10.21 -2.64 5.03
C ASP A 64 -8.97 -3.45 5.43
N THR A 65 -9.12 -4.77 5.53
CA THR A 65 -8.00 -5.69 5.78
C THR A 65 -6.91 -5.57 4.70
N PHE A 66 -7.23 -4.95 3.56
CA PHE A 66 -6.31 -4.60 2.48
C PHE A 66 -5.72 -3.19 2.60
N ALA A 67 -5.70 -2.60 3.78
CA ALA A 67 -4.86 -1.45 4.04
C ALA A 67 -3.41 -1.85 3.77
N ASN A 68 -2.96 -1.57 2.55
CA ASN A 68 -1.57 -1.74 2.12
C ASN A 68 -0.69 -1.15 3.23
N PRO A 69 0.08 -1.98 3.96
CA PRO A 69 0.86 -1.51 5.11
C PRO A 69 1.89 -0.43 4.71
N VAL A 70 2.16 -0.32 3.40
CA VAL A 70 2.99 0.68 2.75
C VAL A 70 2.42 2.11 2.88
N PHE A 71 1.11 2.32 2.79
CA PHE A 71 0.55 3.68 2.76
C PHE A 71 0.29 4.28 4.14
N ASP A 72 0.04 3.44 5.16
CA ASP A 72 -0.44 3.92 6.46
C ASP A 72 0.66 4.15 7.51
N ARG A 73 1.83 3.53 7.37
CA ARG A 73 2.96 3.79 8.27
C ARG A 73 3.67 5.13 8.04
N GLY A 74 3.26 5.91 7.04
CA GLY A 74 3.98 7.14 6.66
C GLY A 74 5.42 6.88 6.22
N GLU A 75 5.79 5.62 6.01
CA GLU A 75 7.08 5.20 5.50
C GLU A 75 7.01 5.27 3.98
N PHE A 76 7.39 6.42 3.42
CA PHE A 76 7.81 6.52 2.03
C PHE A 76 9.08 5.69 1.83
N GLN A 77 8.97 4.36 1.85
CA GLN A 77 10.09 3.46 1.65
C GLN A 77 9.70 2.17 0.93
N ASP A 78 8.89 2.26 -0.13
CA ASP A 78 9.04 1.32 -1.25
C ASP A 78 8.52 1.96 -2.53
N GLY A 79 9.15 3.07 -2.91
CA GLY A 79 9.14 3.47 -4.32
C GLY A 79 9.74 2.34 -5.13
N LEU A 80 9.01 1.88 -6.15
CA LEU A 80 9.47 1.05 -7.27
C LEU A 80 10.98 0.81 -7.24
N ARG A 81 11.43 -0.23 -6.54
CA ARG A 81 12.84 -0.58 -6.51
C ARG A 81 13.25 -0.88 -7.96
N PRO A 82 14.23 -0.16 -8.54
CA PRO A 82 14.73 -0.54 -9.85
C PRO A 82 15.25 -1.97 -9.75
N ASN A 83 14.79 -2.83 -10.66
CA ASN A 83 15.11 -4.24 -10.61
C ASN A 83 16.63 -4.42 -10.71
N ALA A 84 17.29 -4.80 -9.61
CA ALA A 84 18.73 -5.02 -9.55
C ALA A 84 19.15 -6.33 -10.22
N ASP A 85 18.19 -7.18 -10.59
CA ASP A 85 18.43 -8.44 -11.30
C ASP A 85 19.10 -8.24 -12.68
N PHE A 86 19.08 -7.04 -13.25
CA PHE A 86 19.81 -6.72 -14.48
C PHE A 86 21.33 -6.74 -14.30
N MET A 87 21.84 -6.40 -13.11
CA MET A 87 23.29 -6.34 -12.84
C MET A 87 23.87 -7.71 -12.46
N ASN A 88 23.03 -8.69 -12.13
CA ASN A 88 23.45 -10.01 -11.67
C ASN A 88 23.44 -11.08 -12.77
N GLN A 89 23.18 -10.68 -14.02
CA GLN A 89 23.29 -11.56 -15.18
C GLN A 89 24.58 -11.30 -15.96
N PRO A 90 25.28 -12.35 -16.43
CA PRO A 90 26.44 -12.18 -17.30
C PRO A 90 25.98 -11.46 -18.57
N THR A 91 26.32 -10.17 -18.69
CA THR A 91 25.97 -9.38 -19.86
C THR A 91 26.78 -9.89 -21.05
N VAL A 92 26.12 -10.56 -21.99
CA VAL A 92 26.73 -11.02 -23.23
C VAL A 92 26.56 -9.91 -24.28
N THR A 93 27.60 -9.11 -24.49
CA THR A 93 27.65 -8.15 -25.61
C THR A 93 28.08 -8.88 -26.88
N VAL A 94 27.16 -9.08 -27.83
CA VAL A 94 27.47 -9.63 -29.16
C VAL A 94 27.65 -8.47 -30.14
N GLN A 95 28.80 -8.42 -30.81
CA GLN A 95 29.08 -7.42 -31.85
C GLN A 95 28.25 -7.72 -33.11
N SER A 96 27.76 -6.67 -33.78
CA SER A 96 27.01 -6.80 -35.03
C SER A 96 27.91 -7.31 -36.16
N LYS A 97 27.39 -8.22 -37.01
CA LYS A 97 28.09 -8.76 -38.19
C LYS A 97 28.53 -7.72 -39.24
N MET A 98 28.12 -6.45 -39.12
CA MET A 98 28.57 -5.38 -40.00
C MET A 98 30.01 -4.93 -39.75
N ASN A 99 30.66 -5.39 -38.68
CA ASN A 99 32.02 -4.98 -38.34
C ASN A 99 33.10 -5.89 -38.98
N GLU A 100 32.71 -6.87 -39.79
CA GLU A 100 33.59 -7.75 -40.56
C GLU A 100 33.62 -7.36 -42.05
N GLU A 101 33.87 -6.08 -42.34
CA GLU A 101 34.28 -5.67 -43.70
C GLU A 101 35.81 -5.82 -43.80
N PRO A 102 36.34 -6.65 -44.71
CA PRO A 102 37.79 -6.79 -44.88
C PRO A 102 38.34 -5.53 -45.55
N SER A 103 38.96 -4.66 -44.76
CA SER A 103 39.77 -3.56 -45.28
C SER A 103 41.05 -4.11 -45.92
N ASN A 104 41.02 -4.54 -47.19
CA ASN A 104 42.22 -4.53 -48.06
C ASN A 104 41.97 -4.70 -49.58
N ALA A 105 41.90 -3.56 -50.30
CA ALA A 105 42.47 -3.25 -51.64
C ALA A 105 42.08 -4.08 -52.90
N PRO A 106 42.33 -3.63 -54.17
CA PRO A 106 42.68 -2.31 -54.73
C PRO A 106 41.79 -1.85 -55.93
N GLY A 107 41.81 -0.56 -56.27
CA GLY A 107 41.66 -0.03 -57.65
C GLY A 107 40.36 -0.29 -58.43
N GLY A 108 39.56 0.77 -58.62
CA GLY A 108 38.47 0.79 -59.61
C GLY A 108 37.93 2.20 -59.75
N ALA A 109 38.01 2.74 -60.95
CA ALA A 109 37.81 4.13 -61.30
C ALA A 109 36.38 4.65 -61.05
N ASP A 110 36.33 5.96 -60.83
CA ASP A 110 35.36 6.90 -61.42
C ASP A 110 33.87 6.73 -61.07
N GLU A 111 33.34 7.70 -60.35
CA GLU A 111 32.29 8.62 -60.83
C GLU A 111 31.63 9.27 -59.60
N SER A 112 31.90 10.56 -59.40
CA SER A 112 31.21 11.40 -58.43
C SER A 112 30.05 12.11 -59.13
N PRO A 113 28.78 11.87 -58.77
CA PRO A 113 27.71 12.76 -59.14
C PRO A 113 27.32 13.61 -57.93
N PHE A 114 27.89 14.82 -57.91
CA PHE A 114 27.61 15.95 -57.00
C PHE A 114 28.24 15.93 -55.61
#